data_AF-A0A8S3X5X1-F1
#
_entry.id   AF-A0A8S3X5X1-F1
#
_cell.length_a   1.000
_cell.length_b   1.000
_cell.length_c   1.000
_cell.angle_alpha   90.00
_cell.angle_beta   90.00
_cell.angle_gamma   90.00
#
_symmetry.space_group_name_H-M   'P 1'
#
loop_
_entity.id
_entity.type
_entity.pdbx_description
1 polymer ?
#
loop_
_entity_poly.entity_id
_entity_poly.type
_entity_poly.pdbx_seq_one_letter_code
_entity_poly.pdbx_strand_id
1 'polypeptide(L)'
;MSLVQITHHDEFIYKILEKPPPEPPKTPRYESKLERQLKETKIPQLKRTFGYAETPLKPPEQFLKKGEGISQQSKKSDHKCLVSGNLPPVPKRPPPCKTPEKPKVNFKVLNIKKVIKAKAKPVEPRLVDTRNGHIKKIKGSGEVPEYCLRQDFGQVPEYLMKRNRKIQKQLAKIKQTEENKESLCKLINEEERLKLLEDLKHNWQLMQKAFLQLPMLTDTIPKILKKTKMEQELRQLERDIALVESNPYIYIYD
;
A
#
# COMPACT_ATOMS: atom_id res chain seq x y z
N MET A 1 -14.25 56.05 -3.76
CA MET A 1 -13.08 55.15 -3.71
C MET A 1 -12.90 54.72 -2.27
N SER A 2 -13.09 53.44 -1.97
CA SER A 2 -13.09 52.91 -0.60
C SER A 2 -11.66 52.76 -0.07
N LEU A 3 -11.33 53.48 0.99
CA LEU A 3 -10.08 53.35 1.72
C LEU A 3 -10.16 52.08 2.59
N VAL A 4 -9.34 51.08 2.24
CA VAL A 4 -9.17 49.87 3.05
C VAL A 4 -8.18 50.21 4.16
N GLN A 5 -8.68 50.34 5.38
CA GLN A 5 -7.88 50.66 6.55
C GLN A 5 -7.40 49.33 7.17
N ILE A 6 -6.12 49.01 6.99
CA ILE A 6 -5.59 47.76 7.53
C ILE A 6 -5.06 48.01 8.94
N THR A 7 -5.76 47.45 9.93
CA THR A 7 -5.57 47.75 11.35
C THR A 7 -4.56 46.84 12.04
N HIS A 8 -4.15 45.73 11.42
CA HIS A 8 -3.14 44.84 11.99
C HIS A 8 -2.43 44.02 10.89
N HIS A 9 -1.10 44.00 10.92
CA HIS A 9 -0.26 43.17 10.06
C HIS A 9 0.96 42.68 10.84
N ASP A 10 1.19 41.37 10.84
CA ASP A 10 2.36 40.71 11.43
C ASP A 10 3.48 40.48 10.40
N GLU A 11 3.61 41.41 9.46
CA GLU A 11 4.62 41.34 8.40
C GLU A 11 5.97 41.85 8.92
N PHE A 12 6.95 40.96 9.03
CA PHE A 12 8.30 41.29 9.45
C PHE A 12 9.23 41.31 8.24
N ILE A 13 9.64 42.52 7.81
CA ILE A 13 10.46 42.72 6.59
C ILE A 13 11.73 41.84 6.57
N TYR A 14 12.30 41.56 7.75
CA TYR A 14 13.52 40.76 7.86
C TYR A 14 13.31 39.25 7.64
N LYS A 15 12.08 38.73 7.79
CA LYS A 15 11.74 37.31 7.48
C LYS A 15 11.67 37.02 5.99
N ILE A 16 11.54 38.05 5.16
CA ILE A 16 11.41 37.91 3.69
C ILE A 16 12.71 37.36 3.08
N LEU A 17 13.85 37.58 3.74
CA LEU A 17 15.18 37.13 3.28
C LEU A 17 15.68 35.86 3.99
N GLU A 18 14.89 35.27 4.89
CA GLU A 18 15.27 34.02 5.57
C GLU A 18 15.32 32.89 4.54
N LYS A 19 16.54 32.46 4.20
CA LYS A 19 16.74 31.32 3.32
C LYS A 19 16.28 30.06 4.07
N PRO A 20 15.58 29.13 3.40
CA PRO A 20 15.25 27.86 4.01
C PRO A 20 16.53 27.18 4.51
N PRO A 21 16.45 26.40 5.60
CA PRO A 21 17.61 25.68 6.12
C PRO A 21 18.24 24.83 5.00
N PRO A 22 19.59 24.77 4.94
CA PRO A 22 20.28 24.06 3.87
C PRO A 22 19.85 22.59 3.86
N GLU A 23 19.70 22.02 2.66
CA GLU A 23 19.34 20.62 2.51
C GLU A 23 20.39 19.74 3.22
N PRO A 24 19.96 18.71 3.98
CA PRO A 24 20.89 17.82 4.64
C PRO A 24 21.77 17.10 3.60
N PRO A 25 23.05 16.82 3.92
CA PRO A 25 23.93 16.12 2.99
C PRO A 25 23.38 14.72 2.70
N LYS A 26 23.51 14.29 1.43
CA LYS A 26 23.10 12.95 1.00
C LYS A 26 23.84 11.90 1.83
N THR A 27 23.11 10.93 2.37
CA THR A 27 23.72 9.80 3.08
C THR A 27 24.60 8.99 2.13
N PRO A 28 25.73 8.44 2.61
CA PRO A 28 26.57 7.56 1.80
C PRO A 28 25.76 6.38 1.26
N ARG A 29 26.10 5.93 0.05
CA ARG A 29 25.43 4.79 -0.58
C ARG A 29 25.63 3.53 0.25
N TYR A 30 24.56 2.78 0.48
CA TYR A 30 24.64 1.48 1.16
C TYR A 30 25.50 0.48 0.36
N GLU A 31 26.50 -0.10 1.01
CA GLU A 31 27.29 -1.21 0.48
C GLU A 31 26.91 -2.52 1.18
N SER A 32 26.58 -3.55 0.39
CA SER A 32 26.19 -4.85 0.92
C SER A 32 27.38 -5.60 1.49
N LYS A 33 27.25 -6.07 2.74
CA LYS A 33 28.25 -6.96 3.38
C LYS A 33 28.44 -8.27 2.61
N LEU A 34 27.39 -8.73 1.92
CA LEU A 34 27.40 -9.97 1.14
C LEU A 34 28.26 -9.84 -0.13
N GLU A 35 28.28 -8.66 -0.76
CA GLU A 35 29.06 -8.47 -1.99
C GLU A 35 30.57 -8.60 -1.75
N ARG A 36 31.06 -8.11 -0.60
CA ARG A 36 32.46 -8.27 -0.19
C ARG A 36 32.83 -9.74 0.01
N GLN A 37 31.98 -10.49 0.73
CA GLN A 37 32.17 -11.93 0.93
C GLN A 37 32.16 -12.71 -0.39
N LEU A 38 31.28 -12.34 -1.34
CA LEU A 38 31.22 -12.98 -2.65
C LEU A 38 32.46 -12.69 -3.51
N LYS A 39 33.05 -11.50 -3.39
CA LYS A 39 34.31 -11.16 -4.09
C LYS A 39 35.50 -11.89 -3.48
N GLU A 40 35.58 -11.97 -2.16
CA GLU A 40 36.66 -12.69 -1.45
C GLU A 40 36.62 -14.20 -1.71
N THR A 41 35.43 -14.79 -1.76
CA THR A 41 35.25 -16.22 -2.09
C THR A 41 35.50 -16.54 -3.56
N LYS A 42 35.43 -15.53 -4.45
CA LYS A 42 35.72 -15.69 -5.87
C LYS A 42 37.24 -15.72 -6.09
N ILE A 43 37.85 -16.89 -5.93
CA ILE A 43 39.26 -17.13 -6.26
C ILE A 43 39.43 -17.00 -7.78
N PRO A 44 40.15 -15.98 -8.30
CA PRO A 44 40.37 -15.85 -9.73
C PRO A 44 41.29 -16.97 -10.21
N GLN A 45 40.74 -17.94 -10.95
CA GLN A 45 41.54 -18.95 -11.63
C GLN A 45 42.16 -18.32 -12.88
N LEU A 46 43.46 -18.03 -12.81
CA LEU A 46 44.17 -17.15 -13.75
C LEU A 46 44.07 -17.56 -15.24
N LYS A 47 43.62 -18.79 -15.60
CA LYS A 47 43.86 -19.41 -16.92
C LYS A 47 42.78 -20.41 -17.40
N ARG A 48 41.51 -20.26 -16.99
CA ARG A 48 40.47 -21.29 -17.22
C ARG A 48 39.90 -21.34 -18.65
N THR A 49 39.77 -20.19 -19.32
CA THR A 49 39.05 -20.08 -20.60
C THR A 49 39.96 -20.14 -21.83
N PHE A 50 41.14 -19.51 -21.80
CA PHE A 50 42.04 -19.40 -22.97
C PHE A 50 43.41 -20.06 -22.78
N GLY A 51 43.68 -20.67 -21.62
CA GLY A 51 44.96 -21.33 -21.35
C GLY A 51 46.15 -20.35 -21.30
N TYR A 52 47.35 -20.85 -21.60
CA TYR A 52 48.56 -20.04 -21.77
C TYR A 52 48.72 -19.60 -23.22
N ALA A 53 49.18 -18.37 -23.45
CA ALA A 53 49.51 -17.88 -24.80
C ALA A 53 50.65 -18.70 -25.42
N GLU A 54 51.68 -18.98 -24.63
CA GLU A 54 52.73 -19.96 -24.92
C GLU A 54 52.86 -20.91 -23.74
N THR A 55 52.86 -22.22 -24.00
CA THR A 55 52.88 -23.20 -22.91
C THR A 55 54.26 -23.20 -22.26
N PRO A 56 54.39 -22.88 -20.96
CA PRO A 56 55.67 -22.90 -20.29
C PRO A 56 56.17 -24.34 -20.21
N LEU A 57 57.24 -24.63 -20.94
CA LEU A 57 57.90 -25.93 -20.92
C LEU A 57 58.85 -25.99 -19.71
N LYS A 58 58.90 -27.13 -19.03
CA LYS A 58 59.90 -27.35 -17.99
C LYS A 58 61.27 -27.57 -18.63
N PRO A 59 62.36 -27.04 -18.05
CA PRO A 59 63.70 -27.31 -18.53
C PRO A 59 64.02 -28.83 -18.43
N PRO A 60 64.88 -29.38 -19.30
CA PRO A 60 65.15 -30.83 -19.37
C PRO A 60 65.65 -31.45 -18.07
N GLU A 61 66.31 -30.66 -17.23
CA GLU A 61 66.80 -31.06 -15.91
C GLU A 61 65.67 -31.35 -14.90
N GLN A 62 64.48 -30.80 -15.12
CA GLN A 62 63.29 -30.97 -14.29
C GLN A 62 62.33 -32.02 -14.89
N PHE A 63 62.88 -33.17 -15.28
CA PHE A 63 62.10 -34.30 -15.74
C PHE A 63 61.28 -34.91 -14.58
N LEU A 64 60.15 -35.53 -14.92
CA LEU A 64 59.23 -36.13 -13.94
C LEU A 64 59.90 -37.34 -13.25
N LYS A 65 60.08 -37.28 -11.93
CA LYS A 65 60.60 -38.42 -11.15
C LYS A 65 59.48 -39.32 -10.64
N LYS A 66 59.83 -40.57 -10.32
CA LYS A 66 58.89 -41.57 -9.78
C LYS A 66 58.28 -41.06 -8.46
N GLY A 67 56.96 -40.88 -8.43
CA GLY A 67 56.22 -40.40 -7.26
C GLY A 67 55.92 -38.90 -7.23
N GLU A 68 56.47 -38.11 -8.17
CA GLU A 68 56.26 -36.65 -8.26
C GLU A 68 55.11 -36.24 -9.22
N GLY A 69 54.47 -37.22 -9.85
CA GLY A 69 53.25 -36.98 -10.64
C GLY A 69 52.06 -36.59 -9.77
N ILE A 70 50.96 -36.16 -10.42
CA ILE A 70 49.70 -35.90 -9.73
C ILE A 70 49.24 -37.22 -9.11
N SER A 71 49.51 -37.41 -7.82
CA SER A 71 49.04 -38.58 -7.10
C SER A 71 47.54 -38.44 -6.91
N GLN A 72 46.81 -39.53 -7.08
CA GLN A 72 45.42 -39.57 -6.64
C GLN A 72 45.45 -39.42 -5.12
N GLN A 73 45.06 -38.26 -4.62
CA GLN A 73 44.91 -38.06 -3.18
C GLN A 73 43.95 -39.14 -2.68
N SER A 74 44.40 -39.97 -1.74
CA SER A 74 43.48 -40.83 -1.01
C SER A 74 42.49 -39.89 -0.31
N LYS A 75 41.22 -39.97 -0.69
CA LYS A 75 40.17 -39.16 -0.07
C LYS A 75 40.06 -39.62 1.38
N LYS A 76 40.79 -38.96 2.29
CA LYS A 76 40.49 -39.05 3.72
C LYS A 76 39.14 -38.37 3.87
N SER A 77 38.12 -39.20 4.04
CA SER A 77 36.77 -38.73 4.20
C SER A 77 36.64 -38.13 5.60
N ASP A 78 36.46 -36.83 5.72
CA ASP A 78 36.29 -36.14 7.02
C ASP A 78 34.97 -36.47 7.72
N HIS A 79 34.14 -37.34 7.13
CA HIS A 79 32.93 -37.82 7.75
C HIS A 79 33.26 -38.65 9.00
N LYS A 80 33.19 -38.02 10.16
CA LYS A 80 32.94 -38.73 11.40
C LYS A 80 31.44 -38.93 11.49
N CYS A 81 30.97 -40.13 11.14
CA CYS A 81 29.60 -40.53 11.50
C CYS A 81 29.52 -40.55 13.03
N LEU A 82 29.06 -39.45 13.62
CA LEU A 82 28.60 -39.41 15.00
C LEU A 82 27.31 -40.23 15.05
N VAL A 83 27.47 -41.51 15.34
CA VAL A 83 26.36 -42.43 15.58
C VAL A 83 25.63 -41.94 16.83
N SER A 84 24.56 -41.16 16.66
CA SER A 84 23.67 -40.83 17.77
C SER A 84 23.08 -42.14 18.29
N GLY A 85 23.23 -42.42 19.59
CA GLY A 85 22.95 -43.73 20.22
C GLY A 85 21.50 -44.24 20.15
N ASN A 86 20.62 -43.60 19.38
CA ASN A 86 19.21 -43.95 19.19
C ASN A 86 18.93 -44.53 17.79
N LEU A 87 19.91 -45.22 17.18
CA LEU A 87 19.62 -46.00 15.98
C LEU A 87 18.95 -47.32 16.39
N PRO A 88 17.80 -47.68 15.80
CA PRO A 88 17.18 -48.97 16.05
C PRO A 88 18.18 -50.08 15.65
N PRO A 89 18.18 -51.21 16.37
CA PRO A 89 19.08 -52.31 16.08
C PRO A 89 18.88 -52.77 14.63
N VAL A 90 20.00 -53.05 13.95
CA VAL A 90 19.99 -53.54 12.55
C VAL A 90 19.04 -54.73 12.47
N PRO A 91 18.05 -54.72 11.57
CA PRO A 91 17.11 -55.83 11.43
C PRO A 91 17.88 -57.14 11.25
N LYS A 92 17.60 -58.13 12.10
CA LYS A 92 18.21 -59.46 11.96
C LYS A 92 17.87 -60.00 10.57
N ARG A 93 18.87 -60.56 9.88
CA ARG A 93 18.64 -61.23 8.59
C ARG A 93 17.55 -62.28 8.84
N PRO A 94 16.41 -62.22 8.12
CA PRO A 94 15.43 -63.29 8.25
C PRO A 94 16.13 -64.62 7.96
N PRO A 95 15.67 -65.75 8.55
CA PRO A 95 16.15 -67.07 8.15
C PRO A 95 16.06 -67.16 6.61
N PRO A 96 16.88 -67.99 5.92
CA PRO A 96 16.81 -68.13 4.46
C PRO A 96 15.39 -68.55 4.06
N CYS A 97 14.55 -67.54 3.91
CA CYS A 97 13.14 -67.69 3.68
C CYS A 97 13.04 -68.04 2.22
N LYS A 98 12.18 -69.00 1.93
CA LYS A 98 11.91 -69.56 0.61
C LYS A 98 12.04 -68.46 -0.43
N THR A 99 12.91 -68.71 -1.41
CA THR A 99 13.18 -67.82 -2.55
C THR A 99 11.89 -67.08 -2.93
N PRO A 100 11.92 -65.74 -3.08
CA PRO A 100 10.72 -64.95 -3.29
C PRO A 100 9.93 -65.60 -4.43
N GLU A 101 8.67 -65.96 -4.15
CA GLU A 101 7.84 -66.62 -5.14
C GLU A 101 7.83 -65.75 -6.39
N LYS A 102 8.32 -66.32 -7.51
CA LYS A 102 8.32 -65.60 -8.78
C LYS A 102 6.88 -65.17 -9.04
N PRO A 103 6.65 -63.90 -9.41
CA PRO A 103 5.31 -63.44 -9.71
C PRO A 103 4.70 -64.36 -10.77
N LYS A 104 3.58 -65.02 -10.45
CA LYS A 104 2.82 -65.90 -11.37
C LYS A 104 2.18 -65.13 -12.53
N VAL A 105 2.43 -63.83 -12.62
CA VAL A 105 1.79 -62.93 -13.56
C VAL A 105 2.54 -62.94 -14.87
N ASN A 106 1.84 -63.26 -15.96
CA ASN A 106 2.42 -63.24 -17.29
C ASN A 106 2.59 -61.79 -17.79
N PHE A 107 3.80 -61.25 -17.66
CA PHE A 107 4.10 -59.88 -18.08
C PHE A 107 3.90 -59.64 -19.59
N LYS A 108 4.01 -60.66 -20.44
CA LYS A 108 3.72 -60.52 -21.88
C LYS A 108 2.25 -60.17 -22.10
N VAL A 109 1.34 -60.93 -21.47
CA VAL A 109 -0.10 -60.69 -21.55
C VAL A 109 -0.46 -59.34 -20.93
N LEU A 110 0.16 -58.97 -19.81
CA LEU A 110 -0.03 -57.64 -19.21
C LEU A 110 0.42 -56.52 -20.14
N ASN A 111 1.59 -56.65 -20.77
CA ASN A 111 2.12 -55.62 -21.66
C ASN A 111 1.27 -55.49 -22.92
N ILE A 112 0.82 -56.60 -23.51
CA ILE A 112 -0.12 -56.61 -24.64
C ILE A 112 -1.42 -55.89 -24.25
N LYS A 113 -2.01 -56.25 -23.10
CA LYS A 113 -3.22 -55.59 -22.59
C LYS A 113 -2.99 -54.10 -22.31
N LYS A 114 -1.81 -53.71 -21.79
CA LYS A 114 -1.45 -52.32 -21.54
C LYS A 114 -1.33 -51.52 -22.83
N VAL A 115 -0.69 -52.08 -23.85
CA VAL A 115 -0.52 -51.42 -25.16
C VAL A 115 -1.86 -51.29 -25.88
N ILE A 116 -2.69 -52.34 -25.90
CA ILE A 116 -4.04 -52.28 -26.50
C ILE A 116 -4.92 -51.23 -25.79
N LYS A 117 -4.78 -51.09 -24.46
CA LYS A 117 -5.51 -50.07 -23.69
C LYS A 117 -4.87 -48.69 -23.72
N ALA A 118 -3.64 -48.56 -24.18
CA ALA A 118 -2.94 -47.29 -24.21
C ALA A 118 -3.54 -46.41 -25.33
N LYS A 119 -3.99 -45.22 -24.98
CA LYS A 119 -4.38 -44.22 -25.97
C LYS A 119 -3.12 -43.61 -26.58
N ALA A 120 -3.11 -43.47 -27.90
CA ALA A 120 -2.03 -42.75 -28.58
C ALA A 120 -1.94 -41.32 -28.05
N LYS A 121 -0.72 -40.77 -27.97
CA LYS A 121 -0.53 -39.37 -27.63
C LYS A 121 -1.18 -38.51 -28.72
N PRO A 122 -2.06 -37.55 -28.39
CA PRO A 122 -2.63 -36.67 -29.40
C PRO A 122 -1.51 -35.90 -30.10
N VAL A 123 -1.54 -35.93 -31.43
CA VAL A 123 -0.56 -35.20 -32.25
C VAL A 123 -0.93 -33.72 -32.21
N GLU A 124 0.03 -32.87 -31.89
CA GLU A 124 -0.17 -31.43 -31.99
C GLU A 124 -0.21 -31.03 -33.47
N PRO A 125 -1.20 -30.24 -33.91
CA PRO A 125 -1.28 -29.76 -35.29
C PRO A 125 -0.08 -28.86 -35.60
N ARG A 126 0.58 -29.15 -36.73
CA ARG A 126 1.81 -28.47 -37.18
C ARG A 126 1.70 -28.17 -38.66
N LEU A 127 2.28 -27.06 -39.08
CA LEU A 127 2.37 -26.62 -40.47
C LEU A 127 3.81 -26.81 -40.95
N VAL A 128 3.98 -27.35 -42.15
CA VAL A 128 5.28 -27.48 -42.81
C VAL A 128 5.22 -26.66 -44.09
N ASP A 129 5.96 -25.57 -44.13
CA ASP A 129 5.88 -24.56 -45.20
C ASP A 129 7.05 -24.68 -46.18
N THR A 130 8.24 -25.07 -45.70
CA THR A 130 9.45 -25.11 -46.54
C THR A 130 9.75 -26.49 -47.10
N ARG A 131 10.38 -26.53 -48.29
CA ARG A 131 10.91 -27.76 -48.93
C ARG A 131 11.89 -28.52 -48.03
N ASN A 132 12.58 -27.81 -47.13
CA ASN A 132 13.53 -28.38 -46.17
C ASN A 132 12.84 -28.96 -44.91
N GLY A 133 11.52 -28.92 -44.84
CA GLY A 133 10.75 -29.51 -43.75
C GLY A 133 10.73 -28.66 -42.47
N HIS A 134 10.80 -27.32 -42.57
CA HIS A 134 10.67 -26.46 -41.40
C HIS A 134 9.26 -26.58 -40.80
N ILE A 135 9.18 -26.93 -39.53
CA ILE A 135 7.92 -27.22 -38.84
C ILE A 135 7.54 -26.07 -37.92
N LYS A 136 6.41 -25.42 -38.22
CA LYS A 136 5.77 -24.41 -37.38
C LYS A 136 4.63 -25.04 -36.58
N LYS A 137 4.51 -24.69 -35.30
CA LYS A 137 3.36 -25.08 -34.48
C LYS A 137 2.17 -24.19 -34.81
N ILE A 138 1.02 -24.78 -35.11
CA ILE A 138 -0.18 -24.01 -35.48
C ILE A 138 -0.75 -23.30 -34.24
N LYS A 139 -0.79 -24.01 -33.11
CA LYS A 139 -1.27 -23.45 -31.83
C LYS A 139 -0.36 -22.32 -31.34
N GLY A 140 -0.92 -21.14 -31.06
CA GLY A 140 -0.22 -19.95 -30.59
C GLY A 140 0.52 -19.14 -31.67
N SER A 141 0.42 -19.53 -32.95
CA SER A 141 1.04 -18.80 -34.07
C SER A 141 0.22 -17.62 -34.60
N GLY A 142 -1.02 -17.47 -34.13
CA GLY A 142 -1.99 -16.51 -34.65
C GLY A 142 -2.69 -16.95 -35.95
N GLU A 143 -2.30 -18.09 -36.55
CA GLU A 143 -2.92 -18.62 -37.78
C GLU A 143 -4.29 -19.27 -37.54
N VAL A 144 -4.62 -19.57 -36.28
CA VAL A 144 -5.93 -20.09 -35.87
C VAL A 144 -6.61 -19.05 -34.98
N PRO A 145 -7.90 -18.76 -35.17
CA PRO A 145 -8.66 -17.83 -34.33
C PRO A 145 -8.94 -18.44 -32.95
N GLU A 146 -7.91 -18.54 -32.11
CA GLU A 146 -8.00 -19.10 -30.75
C GLU A 146 -8.81 -18.20 -29.81
N TYR A 147 -8.59 -16.89 -29.88
CA TYR A 147 -9.19 -15.93 -28.96
C TYR A 147 -10.64 -15.60 -29.28
N CYS A 148 -11.04 -15.67 -30.56
CA CYS A 148 -12.42 -15.42 -30.99
C CYS A 148 -13.37 -16.56 -30.61
N LEU A 149 -12.86 -17.78 -30.51
CA LEU A 149 -13.63 -18.98 -30.15
C LEU A 149 -13.69 -19.24 -28.64
N ARG A 150 -13.15 -18.32 -27.84
CA ARG A 150 -13.22 -18.41 -26.38
C ARG A 150 -14.67 -18.30 -25.91
N GLN A 151 -15.04 -19.12 -24.93
CA GLN A 151 -16.40 -19.12 -24.35
C GLN A 151 -16.73 -17.80 -23.65
N ASP A 152 -15.71 -17.12 -23.10
CA ASP A 152 -15.81 -15.82 -22.44
C ASP A 152 -15.65 -14.64 -23.42
N PHE A 153 -15.57 -14.89 -24.73
CA PHE A 153 -15.48 -13.83 -25.71
C PHE A 153 -16.78 -13.00 -25.72
N GLY A 154 -16.65 -11.67 -25.65
CA GLY A 154 -17.78 -10.75 -25.55
C GLY A 154 -18.46 -10.69 -24.17
N GLN A 155 -18.05 -11.52 -23.20
CA GLN A 155 -18.54 -11.43 -21.83
C GLN A 155 -17.74 -10.41 -21.02
N VAL A 156 -18.42 -9.70 -20.12
CA VAL A 156 -17.76 -8.78 -19.19
C VAL A 156 -16.97 -9.58 -18.15
N PRO A 157 -15.65 -9.37 -18.02
CA PRO A 157 -14.86 -10.06 -17.01
C PRO A 157 -15.37 -9.86 -15.58
N GLU A 158 -15.32 -10.92 -14.78
CA GLU A 158 -15.84 -10.93 -13.41
C GLU A 158 -15.21 -9.85 -12.52
N TYR A 159 -13.93 -9.53 -12.74
CA TYR A 159 -13.23 -8.50 -11.98
C TYR A 159 -13.81 -7.10 -12.21
N LEU A 160 -14.32 -6.80 -13.41
CA LEU A 160 -14.98 -5.53 -13.71
C LEU A 160 -16.31 -5.42 -12.97
N MET A 161 -17.09 -6.51 -12.93
CA MET A 161 -18.33 -6.55 -12.14
C MET A 161 -18.05 -6.31 -10.65
N LYS A 162 -17.04 -6.99 -10.09
CA LYS A 162 -16.61 -6.81 -8.69
C LYS A 162 -16.15 -5.37 -8.43
N ARG A 163 -15.42 -4.75 -9.35
CA ARG A 163 -14.96 -3.36 -9.25
C ARG A 163 -16.14 -2.38 -9.28
N ASN A 164 -17.07 -2.53 -10.22
CA ASN A 164 -18.24 -1.67 -10.35
C ASN A 164 -19.11 -1.74 -9.09
N ARG A 165 -19.32 -2.94 -8.55
CA ARG A 165 -20.05 -3.13 -7.28
C ARG A 165 -19.37 -2.40 -6.11
N LYS A 166 -18.04 -2.44 -6.03
CA LYS A 166 -17.29 -1.69 -4.98
C LYS A 166 -17.47 -0.19 -5.13
N ILE A 167 -17.36 0.33 -6.35
CA ILE A 167 -17.54 1.76 -6.64
C ILE A 167 -18.95 2.21 -6.27
N GLN A 168 -19.98 1.47 -6.68
CA GLN A 168 -21.38 1.76 -6.34
C GLN A 168 -21.61 1.76 -4.82
N LYS A 169 -21.03 0.80 -4.09
CA LYS A 169 -21.12 0.74 -2.63
C LYS A 169 -20.44 1.95 -1.96
N GLN A 170 -19.30 2.40 -2.49
CA GLN A 170 -18.61 3.59 -2.01
C GLN A 170 -19.43 4.85 -2.25
N LEU A 171 -19.99 5.02 -3.46
CA LEU A 171 -20.85 6.15 -3.80
C LEU A 171 -22.10 6.19 -2.91
N ALA A 172 -22.74 5.05 -2.69
CA ALA A 172 -23.89 4.96 -1.78
C ALA A 172 -23.53 5.37 -0.34
N LYS A 173 -22.35 4.96 0.14
CA LYS A 173 -21.87 5.35 1.47
C LYS A 173 -21.61 6.85 1.57
N ILE A 174 -20.99 7.44 0.54
CA ILE A 174 -20.76 8.90 0.48
C ILE A 174 -22.09 9.63 0.54
N LYS A 175 -23.05 9.24 -0.31
CA LYS A 175 -24.39 9.84 -0.35
C LYS A 175 -25.11 9.77 1.00
N GLN A 176 -25.10 8.61 1.65
CA GLN A 176 -25.66 8.47 3.01
C GLN A 176 -24.96 9.35 4.04
N THR A 177 -23.64 9.48 3.93
CA THR A 177 -22.88 10.34 4.85
C THR A 177 -23.23 11.80 4.61
N GLU A 178 -23.47 12.22 3.37
CA GLU A 178 -23.91 13.58 3.03
C GLU A 178 -25.34 13.86 3.48
N GLU A 179 -26.26 12.92 3.31
CA GLU A 179 -27.64 13.02 3.80
C GLU A 179 -27.69 13.07 5.35
N ASN A 180 -26.82 12.33 6.03
CA ASN A 180 -26.76 12.28 7.48
C ASN A 180 -25.83 13.33 8.10
N LYS A 181 -25.16 14.17 7.30
CA LYS A 181 -24.41 15.30 7.85
C LYS A 181 -25.43 16.32 8.36
N GLU A 182 -25.53 16.41 9.68
CA GLU A 182 -26.27 17.49 10.33
C GLU A 182 -25.73 18.84 9.84
N SER A 183 -26.65 19.76 9.55
CA SER A 183 -26.26 21.12 9.19
C SER A 183 -25.49 21.74 10.35
N LEU A 184 -24.32 22.33 10.05
CA LEU A 184 -23.48 23.02 11.05
C LEU A 184 -24.24 24.10 11.83
N CYS A 185 -25.32 24.62 11.25
CA CYS A 185 -26.18 25.62 11.84
C CYS A 185 -27.56 25.02 12.15
N LYS A 186 -28.09 25.35 13.32
CA LYS A 186 -29.47 25.06 13.73
C LYS A 186 -30.33 26.28 13.46
N LEU A 187 -31.48 26.09 12.83
CA LEU A 187 -32.49 27.14 12.67
C LEU A 187 -33.26 27.29 13.99
N ILE A 188 -33.35 28.50 14.54
CA ILE A 188 -34.18 28.79 15.71
C ILE A 188 -35.65 28.57 15.35
N ASN A 189 -36.40 27.88 16.20
CA ASN A 189 -37.83 27.68 15.96
C ASN A 189 -38.60 29.00 16.18
N GLU A 190 -39.77 29.16 15.55
CA GLU A 190 -40.52 30.41 15.65
C GLU A 190 -40.94 30.71 17.11
N GLU A 191 -41.30 29.66 17.87
CA GLU A 191 -41.62 29.76 19.30
C GLU A 191 -40.43 30.27 20.13
N GLU A 192 -39.24 29.75 19.86
CA GLU A 192 -38.01 30.15 20.55
C GLU A 192 -37.63 31.60 20.21
N ARG A 193 -37.84 32.01 18.94
CA ARG A 193 -37.64 33.39 18.50
C ARG A 193 -38.62 34.35 19.18
N LEU A 194 -39.89 33.98 19.27
CA LEU A 194 -40.90 34.80 19.95
C LEU A 194 -40.58 34.95 21.43
N LYS A 195 -40.19 33.87 22.10
CA LYS A 195 -39.75 33.89 23.50
C LYS A 195 -38.54 34.81 23.69
N LEU A 196 -37.53 34.71 22.82
CA LEU A 196 -36.36 35.60 22.86
C LEU A 196 -36.76 37.08 22.71
N LEU A 197 -37.67 37.39 21.80
CA LEU A 197 -38.18 38.76 21.63
C LEU A 197 -38.95 39.26 22.86
N GLU A 198 -39.76 38.40 23.48
CA GLU A 198 -40.48 38.73 24.70
C GLU A 198 -39.52 39.03 25.85
N ASP A 199 -38.50 38.18 26.05
CA ASP A 199 -37.47 38.34 27.07
C ASP A 199 -36.65 39.63 26.85
N LEU A 200 -36.27 39.95 25.61
CA LEU A 200 -35.56 41.18 25.27
C LEU A 200 -36.42 42.43 25.54
N LYS A 201 -37.69 42.41 25.15
CA LYS A 201 -38.63 43.52 25.40
C LYS A 201 -38.89 43.69 26.89
N HIS A 202 -39.00 42.61 27.65
CA HIS A 202 -39.16 42.64 29.10
C HIS A 202 -37.92 43.28 29.77
N ASN A 203 -36.72 42.88 29.36
CA ASN A 203 -35.49 43.48 29.89
C ASN A 203 -35.37 44.97 29.56
N TRP A 204 -35.75 45.37 28.34
CA TRP A 204 -35.81 46.78 27.96
C TRP A 204 -36.79 47.56 28.84
N GLN A 205 -37.98 47.04 29.12
CA GLN A 205 -38.96 47.68 30.01
C GLN A 205 -38.41 47.85 31.44
N LEU A 206 -37.74 46.83 31.98
CA LEU A 206 -37.11 46.89 33.30
C LEU A 206 -36.01 47.96 33.36
N MET A 207 -35.11 47.97 32.37
CA MET A 207 -34.03 48.97 32.29
C MET A 207 -34.56 50.37 32.06
N GLN A 208 -35.58 50.54 31.21
CA GLN A 208 -36.21 51.83 30.97
C GLN A 208 -36.88 52.37 32.24
N LYS A 209 -37.55 51.51 33.03
CA LYS A 209 -38.10 51.89 34.33
C LYS A 209 -37.01 52.37 35.29
N ALA A 210 -35.88 51.67 35.36
CA ALA A 210 -34.76 52.05 36.21
C ALA A 210 -34.10 53.36 35.74
N PHE A 211 -34.01 53.57 34.43
CA PHE A 211 -33.51 54.81 33.83
C PHE A 211 -34.39 56.01 34.18
N LEU A 212 -35.71 55.86 34.10
CA LEU A 212 -36.67 56.91 34.46
C LEU A 212 -36.66 57.26 35.97
N GLN A 213 -36.22 56.33 36.81
CA GLN A 213 -36.04 56.56 38.25
C GLN A 213 -34.74 57.29 38.60
N LEU A 214 -33.89 57.60 37.61
CA LEU A 214 -32.68 58.38 37.85
C LEU A 214 -33.03 59.82 38.28
N PRO A 215 -32.22 60.42 39.17
CA PRO A 215 -32.33 61.85 39.49
C PRO A 215 -32.17 62.71 38.24
N MET A 216 -33.02 63.72 38.08
CA MET A 216 -32.97 64.68 36.96
C MET A 216 -31.61 65.39 36.88
N LEU A 217 -31.00 65.69 38.03
CA LEU A 217 -29.70 66.36 38.14
C LEU A 217 -28.54 65.35 38.15
N THR A 218 -27.69 65.43 37.12
CA THR A 218 -26.49 64.59 36.94
C THR A 218 -25.20 65.39 37.17
N ASP A 219 -25.08 66.05 38.31
CA ASP A 219 -23.98 67.00 38.54
C ASP A 219 -22.65 66.33 38.94
N THR A 220 -22.69 65.08 39.43
CA THR A 220 -21.49 64.37 39.88
C THR A 220 -21.03 63.34 38.85
N ILE A 221 -19.71 63.16 38.72
CA ILE A 221 -19.09 62.20 37.78
C ILE A 221 -19.72 60.80 37.86
N PRO A 222 -19.98 60.21 39.04
CA PRO A 222 -20.62 58.89 39.12
C PRO A 222 -22.05 58.87 38.58
N LYS A 223 -22.82 59.95 38.76
CA LYS A 223 -24.19 60.07 38.23
C LYS A 223 -24.17 60.15 36.70
N ILE A 224 -23.23 60.91 36.13
CA ILE A 224 -23.03 61.00 34.68
C ILE A 224 -22.68 59.62 34.12
N LEU A 225 -21.66 58.95 34.67
CA LEU A 225 -21.23 57.62 34.22
C LEU A 225 -22.36 56.59 34.30
N LYS A 226 -23.14 56.58 35.39
CA LYS A 226 -24.28 55.68 35.56
C LYS A 226 -25.36 55.92 34.50
N LYS A 227 -25.69 57.18 34.21
CA LYS A 227 -26.64 57.55 33.16
C LYS A 227 -26.14 57.12 31.78
N THR A 228 -24.92 57.49 31.43
CA THR A 228 -24.32 57.14 30.12
C THR A 228 -24.27 55.63 29.91
N LYS A 229 -23.94 54.85 30.94
CA LYS A 229 -23.93 53.38 30.87
C LYS A 229 -25.34 52.84 30.58
N MET A 230 -26.35 53.29 31.30
CA MET A 230 -27.74 52.85 31.05
C MET A 230 -28.24 53.25 29.65
N GLU A 231 -27.88 54.43 29.15
CA GLU A 231 -28.22 54.84 27.78
C GLU A 231 -27.56 53.97 26.70
N GLN A 232 -26.34 53.48 26.96
CA GLN A 232 -25.66 52.57 26.05
C GLN A 232 -26.30 51.18 26.07
N GLU A 233 -26.67 50.68 27.25
CA GLU A 233 -27.36 49.40 27.43
C GLU A 233 -28.75 49.42 26.79
N LEU A 234 -29.52 50.50 26.97
CA LEU A 234 -30.81 50.69 26.28
C LEU A 234 -30.67 50.71 24.76
N ARG A 235 -29.69 51.46 24.23
CA ARG A 235 -29.39 51.50 22.79
C ARG A 235 -28.90 50.15 22.25
N GLN A 236 -28.30 49.32 23.09
CA GLN A 236 -27.91 47.95 22.71
C GLN A 236 -29.15 47.07 22.60
N LEU A 237 -30.03 47.08 23.61
CA LEU A 237 -31.28 46.32 23.59
C LEU A 237 -32.19 46.71 22.41
N GLU A 238 -32.30 48.00 22.09
CA GLU A 238 -33.08 48.48 20.93
C GLU A 238 -32.54 47.93 19.60
N ARG A 239 -31.21 47.89 19.45
CA ARG A 239 -30.56 47.32 18.25
C ARG A 239 -30.77 45.81 18.18
N ASP A 240 -30.65 45.12 19.31
CA ASP A 240 -30.81 43.67 19.37
C ASP A 240 -32.25 43.24 19.06
N ILE A 241 -33.24 43.97 19.61
CA ILE A 241 -34.67 43.76 19.29
C ILE A 241 -34.91 43.99 17.79
N ALA A 242 -34.44 45.11 17.22
CA ALA A 242 -34.61 45.40 15.81
C ALA A 242 -33.95 44.34 14.90
N LEU A 243 -32.80 43.80 15.31
CA LEU A 243 -32.11 42.73 14.59
C LEU A 243 -32.94 41.45 14.56
N VAL A 244 -33.52 41.04 15.69
CA VAL A 244 -34.35 39.82 15.76
C VAL A 244 -35.71 40.03 15.08
N GLU A 245 -36.30 41.22 15.15
CA GLU A 245 -37.57 41.54 14.49
C GLU A 245 -37.44 41.58 12.96
N SER A 246 -36.37 42.20 12.45
CA SER A 246 -36.13 42.34 11.00
C SER A 246 -35.76 41.02 10.32
N ASN A 247 -35.23 40.05 11.06
CA ASN A 247 -34.80 38.76 10.53
C ASN A 247 -35.73 37.62 11.00
N PRO A 248 -36.60 37.07 10.12
CA PRO A 248 -37.48 35.95 10.48
C PRO A 248 -36.74 34.64 10.71
N TYR A 249 -35.67 34.38 9.95
CA TYR A 249 -34.88 33.16 10.01
C TYR A 249 -33.50 33.44 10.60
N ILE A 250 -33.21 32.81 11.73
CA ILE A 250 -31.95 32.98 12.45
C ILE A 250 -31.30 31.60 12.61
N TYR A 251 -30.04 31.50 12.17
CA TYR A 251 -29.25 30.28 12.29
C TYR A 251 -28.19 30.45 13.38
N ILE A 252 -28.11 29.49 14.30
CA ILE A 252 -27.14 29.44 15.39
C ILE A 252 -26.12 28.34 15.09
N TYR A 253 -24.85 28.64 15.33
CA TYR A 253 -23.80 27.64 15.44
C TYR A 253 -23.63 27.27 16.92
N ASP A 254 -23.49 25.98 17.22
CA ASP A 254 -23.07 25.51 18.56
C ASP A 254 -21.62 25.91 18.86
#